data_AF-G0NF01-F1
#
_entry.id   AF-G0NF01-F1
#
_cell.length_a   1.000
_cell.length_b   1.000
_cell.length_c   1.000
_cell.angle_alpha   90.00
_cell.angle_beta   90.00
_cell.angle_gamma   90.00
#
_symmetry.space_group_name_H-M   'P 1'
#
loop_
_entity.id
_entity.type
_entity.pdbx_description
1 polymer ?
#
loop_
_entity_poly.entity_id
_entity_poly.type
_entity_poly.pdbx_seq_one_letter_code
_entity_poly.pdbx_strand_id
1 'polypeptide(L)'
;MWQFCKILMYIILTFLGLLGLTFALCVAYVTCVVFLPTYFPTPIHKFSRTWDIETAMDLNDPNIKLSKWGLRYDGECGKVRMIFLDMDCMGPAEKCQKKIGEFQKGYKKMKQNEKEEKFANVSHYCFEAAACMRGMACKEATYQYKLFYKIPHNFYMNYSKLPSCMIKFYDAVRDGSLENCTSSYDFLSKDPFTKNRAYSSGKFCLLSFARQYCHPLVFGYLGNYYDVFLELATIPSQENCGIFETFESLECQRSIEIFEKSVKFLKNGNQTQTDYADVGQACDQMQYCFGNLTNSCAISSELQVKTKEYCEKMHFFASPFWQCLEQLKHENFQPDFLKYPCFISHQFNDDSQACRRMTDSADCVKEIMVEQCGRDILDGYEDSRKYLLEMWDC
;
A
#
# COMPACT_ATOMS: atom_id res chain seq x y z
N MET A 1 13.20 -48.41 -60.33
CA MET A 1 11.78 -48.02 -60.11
C MET A 1 11.09 -48.87 -59.04
N TRP A 2 11.06 -50.21 -59.14
CA TRP A 2 10.29 -51.06 -58.22
C TRP A 2 10.73 -51.00 -56.74
N GLN A 3 12.03 -50.93 -56.45
CA GLN A 3 12.52 -50.77 -55.08
C GLN A 3 12.13 -49.42 -54.46
N PHE A 4 12.08 -48.36 -55.27
CA PHE A 4 11.67 -47.03 -54.81
C PHE A 4 10.18 -47.00 -54.45
N CYS A 5 9.34 -47.68 -55.22
CA CYS A 5 7.92 -47.84 -54.89
C CYS A 5 7.71 -48.62 -53.58
N LYS A 6 8.52 -49.64 -53.29
CA LYS A 6 8.42 -50.36 -52.00
C LYS A 6 8.75 -49.46 -50.83
N ILE A 7 9.83 -48.68 -50.91
CA ILE A 7 10.23 -47.75 -49.85
C ILE A 7 9.16 -46.68 -49.63
N LEU A 8 8.64 -46.09 -50.71
CA LEU A 8 7.58 -45.08 -50.63
C LEU A 8 6.31 -45.65 -50.00
N MET A 9 5.94 -46.88 -50.33
CA MET A 9 4.76 -47.54 -49.75
C MET A 9 4.93 -47.79 -48.25
N TYR A 10 6.13 -48.20 -47.81
CA TYR A 10 6.44 -48.35 -46.39
C TYR A 10 6.33 -47.02 -45.63
N ILE A 11 6.88 -45.93 -46.18
CA ILE A 11 6.80 -44.59 -45.57
C ILE A 11 5.34 -44.15 -45.41
N ILE A 12 4.52 -44.32 -46.44
CA ILE A 12 3.09 -43.97 -46.41
C ILE A 12 2.34 -44.81 -45.37
N LEU A 13 2.62 -46.12 -45.29
CA LEU A 13 2.02 -47.01 -44.30
C LEU A 13 2.40 -46.62 -42.86
N THR A 14 3.67 -46.28 -42.61
CA THR A 14 4.09 -45.77 -41.29
C THR A 14 3.43 -44.43 -40.95
N PHE A 15 3.30 -43.53 -41.93
CA PHE A 15 2.66 -42.23 -41.71
C PHE A 15 1.17 -42.40 -41.37
N LEU A 16 0.45 -43.26 -42.10
CA LEU A 16 -0.95 -43.59 -41.82
C LEU A 16 -1.10 -44.26 -40.44
N GLY A 17 -0.16 -45.13 -40.05
CA GLY A 17 -0.13 -45.74 -38.72
C GLY A 17 0.03 -44.72 -37.61
N LEU A 18 0.95 -43.75 -37.75
CA LEU A 18 1.15 -42.66 -36.80
C LEU A 18 -0.09 -41.75 -36.71
N LEU A 19 -0.70 -41.42 -37.85
CA LEU A 19 -1.94 -40.63 -37.90
C LEU A 19 -3.09 -41.34 -37.16
N GLY A 20 -3.26 -42.64 -37.40
CA GLY A 20 -4.24 -43.46 -36.68
C GLY A 20 -3.99 -43.49 -35.16
N LEU A 21 -2.74 -43.61 -34.74
CA LEU A 21 -2.36 -43.59 -33.32
C LEU A 21 -2.68 -42.22 -32.68
N THR A 22 -2.30 -41.12 -33.34
CA THR A 22 -2.60 -39.78 -32.82
C THR A 22 -4.10 -39.51 -32.73
N PHE A 23 -4.88 -39.95 -33.72
CA PHE A 23 -6.33 -39.84 -33.68
C PHE A 23 -6.93 -40.64 -32.52
N ALA A 24 -6.49 -41.88 -32.32
CA ALA A 24 -6.93 -42.71 -31.19
C ALA A 24 -6.59 -42.08 -29.83
N LEU A 25 -5.41 -41.47 -29.69
CA LEU A 25 -5.00 -40.75 -28.47
C LEU A 25 -5.82 -39.48 -28.25
N CYS A 26 -6.10 -38.71 -29.31
CA CYS A 26 -6.96 -37.53 -29.21
C CYS A 26 -8.39 -37.91 -28.84
N VAL A 27 -8.96 -38.97 -29.44
CA VAL A 27 -10.29 -39.47 -29.06
C VAL A 27 -10.28 -39.95 -27.62
N ALA A 28 -9.30 -40.77 -27.21
CA ALA A 28 -9.18 -41.22 -25.82
C ALA A 28 -9.02 -40.04 -24.84
N TYR A 29 -8.25 -39.01 -25.19
CA TYR A 29 -8.10 -37.80 -24.38
C TYR A 29 -9.41 -37.04 -24.26
N VAL A 30 -10.13 -36.80 -25.37
CA VAL A 30 -11.43 -36.13 -25.36
C VAL A 30 -12.46 -36.97 -24.58
N THR A 31 -12.48 -38.29 -24.78
CA THR A 31 -13.36 -39.19 -24.04
C THR A 31 -13.04 -39.15 -22.55
N CYS A 32 -11.76 -39.12 -22.17
CA CYS A 32 -11.35 -38.98 -20.79
C CYS A 32 -11.73 -37.62 -20.20
N VAL A 33 -11.47 -36.52 -20.89
CA VAL A 33 -11.77 -35.16 -20.40
C VAL A 33 -13.27 -34.90 -20.33
N VAL A 34 -14.06 -35.43 -21.27
CA VAL A 34 -15.50 -35.16 -21.36
C VAL A 34 -16.31 -36.16 -20.51
N PHE A 35 -15.95 -37.45 -20.50
CA PHE A 35 -16.77 -38.48 -19.84
C PHE A 35 -16.24 -38.94 -18.48
N LEU A 36 -14.94 -38.86 -18.14
CA LEU A 36 -14.53 -39.16 -16.75
C LEU A 36 -15.19 -38.24 -15.70
N PRO A 37 -15.45 -36.94 -15.95
CA PRO A 37 -16.14 -36.09 -14.97
C PRO A 37 -17.57 -36.54 -14.63
N THR A 38 -18.21 -37.33 -15.52
CA THR A 38 -19.55 -37.87 -15.28
C THR A 38 -19.56 -39.14 -14.42
N TYR A 39 -18.46 -39.91 -14.40
CA TYR A 39 -18.34 -41.15 -13.62
C TYR A 39 -17.57 -40.97 -12.32
N PHE A 40 -16.66 -39.99 -12.26
CA PHE A 40 -16.01 -39.53 -11.04
C PHE A 40 -16.32 -38.04 -10.89
N PRO A 41 -17.17 -37.62 -9.95
CA PRO A 41 -17.41 -36.21 -9.71
C PRO A 41 -16.17 -35.58 -9.06
N THR A 42 -15.16 -35.26 -9.86
CA THR A 42 -14.11 -34.31 -9.47
C THR A 42 -14.66 -32.90 -9.68
N PRO A 43 -14.72 -32.06 -8.62
CA PRO A 43 -15.45 -30.80 -8.66
C PRO A 43 -14.57 -29.67 -9.22
N ILE A 44 -14.42 -29.57 -10.54
CA ILE A 44 -13.74 -28.40 -11.15
C ILE A 44 -14.74 -27.37 -11.70
N HIS A 45 -16.01 -27.73 -11.90
CA HIS A 45 -17.04 -26.83 -12.46
C HIS A 45 -18.03 -26.22 -11.45
N LYS A 46 -17.88 -26.40 -10.13
CA LYS A 46 -18.77 -25.78 -9.13
C LYS A 46 -18.47 -24.29 -8.82
N PHE A 47 -17.57 -23.64 -9.58
CA PHE A 47 -17.09 -22.27 -9.29
C PHE A 47 -17.99 -21.10 -9.76
N SER A 48 -19.16 -21.34 -10.36
CA SER A 48 -20.05 -20.25 -10.80
C SER A 48 -21.39 -20.14 -10.07
N ARG A 49 -21.62 -20.89 -8.97
CA ARG A 49 -22.80 -20.61 -8.13
C ARG A 49 -22.47 -19.46 -7.17
N THR A 50 -22.87 -18.26 -7.55
CA THR A 50 -23.14 -17.18 -6.61
C THR A 50 -24.19 -17.69 -5.62
N TRP A 51 -23.76 -18.00 -4.40
CA TRP A 51 -24.69 -18.25 -3.32
C TRP A 51 -25.22 -16.88 -2.91
N ASP A 52 -26.46 -16.56 -3.28
CA ASP A 52 -27.17 -15.41 -2.72
C ASP A 52 -27.29 -15.64 -1.21
N ILE A 53 -26.56 -14.83 -0.44
CA ILE A 53 -26.55 -14.87 1.03
C ILE A 53 -27.82 -14.17 1.60
N GLU A 54 -28.65 -13.55 0.75
CA GLU A 54 -29.73 -12.66 1.15
C GLU A 54 -31.11 -13.30 1.36
N THR A 55 -31.29 -14.62 1.23
CA THR A 55 -32.54 -15.22 1.74
C THR A 55 -32.55 -15.13 3.27
N ALA A 56 -33.21 -14.09 3.80
CA ALA A 56 -33.49 -13.91 5.22
C ALA A 56 -34.13 -15.17 5.79
N MET A 57 -33.39 -15.89 6.62
CA MET A 57 -33.81 -17.17 7.18
C MET A 57 -34.48 -16.96 8.54
N ASP A 58 -35.57 -17.71 8.76
CA ASP A 58 -36.25 -17.79 10.05
C ASP A 58 -35.38 -18.55 11.07
N LEU A 59 -34.83 -17.80 12.03
CA LEU A 59 -33.97 -18.28 13.11
C LEU A 59 -34.71 -19.12 14.16
N ASN A 60 -36.05 -19.23 14.07
CA ASN A 60 -36.87 -19.88 15.10
C ASN A 60 -37.27 -21.33 14.81
N ASP A 61 -36.78 -21.96 13.73
CA ASP A 61 -37.10 -23.37 13.44
C ASP A 61 -36.37 -24.31 14.43
N PRO A 62 -37.10 -25.03 15.30
CA PRO A 62 -36.52 -25.85 16.37
C PRO A 62 -35.90 -27.16 15.88
N ASN A 63 -36.10 -27.53 14.60
CA ASN A 63 -35.53 -28.76 14.02
C ASN A 63 -34.15 -28.56 13.39
N ILE A 64 -33.60 -27.35 13.48
CA ILE A 64 -32.26 -27.03 13.01
C ILE A 64 -31.21 -27.60 13.96
N LYS A 65 -30.41 -28.54 13.47
CA LYS A 65 -29.11 -28.81 14.10
C LYS A 65 -28.13 -27.74 13.64
N LEU A 66 -27.80 -26.82 14.54
CA LEU A 66 -26.74 -25.85 14.35
C LEU A 66 -25.39 -26.54 14.61
N SER A 67 -24.38 -26.20 13.82
CA SER A 67 -22.99 -26.45 14.15
C SER A 67 -22.65 -25.69 15.44
N LYS A 68 -21.54 -26.04 16.09
CA LYS A 68 -20.99 -25.29 17.24
C LYS A 68 -20.75 -23.79 16.90
N TRP A 69 -20.81 -23.45 15.61
CA TRP A 69 -20.50 -22.15 15.03
C TRP A 69 -21.76 -21.39 14.56
N GLY A 70 -22.96 -21.88 14.88
CA GLY A 70 -24.21 -21.14 14.68
C GLY A 70 -24.83 -21.24 13.28
N LEU A 71 -24.35 -22.13 12.41
CA LEU A 71 -24.93 -22.39 11.08
C LEU A 71 -25.65 -23.74 11.02
N ARG A 72 -26.73 -23.87 10.25
CA ARG A 72 -27.38 -25.19 10.04
C ARG A 72 -26.33 -26.15 9.46
N TYR A 73 -26.28 -27.40 9.93
CA TYR A 73 -25.53 -28.45 9.24
C TYR A 73 -26.02 -28.53 7.79
N ASP A 74 -25.19 -28.10 6.84
CA ASP A 74 -25.44 -28.40 5.45
C ASP A 74 -25.28 -29.91 5.27
N GLY A 75 -26.31 -30.57 4.73
CA GLY A 75 -26.25 -31.98 4.35
C GLY A 75 -25.06 -32.28 3.42
N GLU A 76 -24.53 -31.28 2.71
CA GLU A 76 -23.35 -31.42 1.85
C GLU A 76 -22.02 -31.58 2.61
N CYS A 77 -21.88 -31.07 3.84
CA CYS A 77 -20.61 -31.22 4.56
C CYS A 77 -20.49 -32.63 5.19
N GLY A 78 -21.61 -33.28 5.53
CA GLY A 78 -21.58 -34.57 6.23
C GLY A 78 -20.85 -34.50 7.58
N LYS A 79 -21.12 -35.44 8.49
CA LYS A 79 -20.46 -35.43 9.81
C LYS A 79 -18.94 -35.59 9.72
N VAL A 80 -18.46 -36.34 8.72
CA VAL A 80 -17.04 -36.65 8.56
C VAL A 80 -16.24 -35.44 8.07
N ARG A 81 -16.72 -34.65 7.09
CA ARG A 81 -15.96 -33.45 6.66
C ARG A 81 -16.01 -32.34 7.70
N MET A 82 -17.04 -32.30 8.54
CA MET A 82 -17.08 -31.38 9.68
C MET A 82 -16.01 -31.72 10.73
N ILE A 83 -15.73 -33.01 10.97
CA ILE A 83 -14.61 -33.42 11.83
C ILE A 83 -13.28 -33.02 11.20
N PHE A 84 -13.09 -33.24 9.89
CA PHE A 84 -11.89 -32.78 9.17
C PHE A 84 -11.76 -31.26 9.14
N LEU A 85 -12.87 -30.51 9.04
CA LEU A 85 -12.85 -29.05 9.20
C LEU A 85 -12.30 -28.63 10.54
N ASP A 86 -12.81 -29.23 11.61
CA ASP A 86 -12.44 -28.86 12.97
C ASP A 86 -10.98 -29.26 13.27
N MET A 87 -10.60 -30.50 12.93
CA MET A 87 -9.29 -31.05 13.25
C MET A 87 -8.18 -30.57 12.30
N ASP A 88 -8.41 -30.63 10.99
CA ASP A 88 -7.34 -30.47 10.00
C ASP A 88 -7.22 -29.04 9.49
N CYS A 89 -8.25 -28.20 9.63
CA CYS A 89 -8.21 -26.83 9.12
C CYS A 89 -8.38 -25.76 10.22
N MET A 90 -9.38 -25.89 11.11
CA MET A 90 -9.67 -24.89 12.14
C MET A 90 -8.60 -24.86 13.24
N GLY A 91 -8.21 -26.03 13.77
CA GLY A 91 -7.08 -26.13 14.71
C GLY A 91 -5.80 -25.48 14.18
N PRO A 92 -5.39 -25.74 12.93
CA PRO A 92 -4.29 -25.03 12.30
C PRO A 92 -4.51 -23.52 12.15
N ALA A 93 -5.71 -23.05 11.80
CA ALA A 93 -6.01 -21.63 11.69
C ALA A 93 -5.90 -20.88 13.03
N GLU A 94 -6.43 -21.45 14.12
CA GLU A 94 -6.28 -20.87 15.47
C GLU A 94 -4.80 -20.80 15.88
N LYS A 95 -4.05 -21.88 15.62
CA LYS A 95 -2.61 -21.92 15.89
C LYS A 95 -1.83 -20.94 15.01
N CYS A 96 -2.29 -20.67 13.78
CA CYS A 96 -1.72 -19.64 12.91
C CYS A 96 -1.88 -18.26 13.57
N GLN A 97 -3.08 -17.90 14.01
CA GLN A 97 -3.32 -16.62 14.70
C GLN A 97 -2.44 -16.48 15.94
N LYS A 98 -2.32 -17.55 16.75
CA LYS A 98 -1.42 -17.57 17.91
C LYS A 98 0.04 -17.30 17.51
N LYS A 99 0.53 -17.99 16.48
CA LYS A 99 1.89 -17.81 15.96
C LYS A 99 2.14 -16.40 15.43
N ILE A 100 1.15 -15.79 14.76
CA ILE A 100 1.21 -14.39 14.35
C ILE A 100 1.36 -13.49 15.58
N GLY A 101 0.52 -13.68 16.60
CA GLY A 101 0.60 -12.89 17.84
C GLY A 101 1.95 -13.03 18.55
N GLU A 102 2.52 -14.23 18.60
CA GLU A 102 3.86 -14.48 19.15
C GLU A 102 4.96 -13.80 18.34
N PHE A 103 4.89 -13.88 17.00
CA PHE A 103 5.80 -13.20 16.10
C PHE A 103 5.76 -11.69 16.33
N GLN A 104 4.57 -11.09 16.38
CA GLN A 104 4.37 -9.65 16.55
C GLN A 104 4.92 -9.15 17.90
N LYS A 105 4.68 -9.88 18.99
CA LYS A 105 5.22 -9.55 20.32
C LYS A 105 6.75 -9.56 20.35
N GLY A 106 7.38 -10.50 19.64
CA GLY A 106 8.83 -10.61 19.57
C GLY A 106 9.49 -9.70 18.53
N TYR A 107 8.74 -9.18 17.55
CA TYR A 107 9.28 -8.62 16.31
C TYR A 107 10.35 -7.55 16.53
N LYS A 108 10.12 -6.60 17.44
CA LYS A 108 11.08 -5.50 17.71
C LYS A 108 12.41 -5.97 18.30
N LYS A 109 12.45 -7.16 18.94
CA LYS A 109 13.63 -7.68 19.65
C LYS A 109 14.44 -8.68 18.84
N MET A 110 13.90 -9.18 17.72
CA MET A 110 14.56 -10.19 16.89
C MET A 110 15.64 -9.59 15.97
N LYS A 111 16.70 -10.37 15.72
CA LYS A 111 17.68 -10.07 14.68
C LYS A 111 17.06 -10.22 13.29
N GLN A 112 17.61 -9.55 12.28
CA GLN A 112 17.03 -9.55 10.92
C GLN A 112 16.89 -10.95 10.32
N ASN A 113 17.92 -11.79 10.38
CA ASN A 113 17.85 -13.14 9.83
C ASN A 113 16.80 -14.01 10.55
N GLU A 114 16.67 -13.84 11.87
CA GLU A 114 15.67 -14.53 12.69
C GLU A 114 14.25 -14.09 12.32
N LYS A 115 14.05 -12.79 12.02
CA LYS A 115 12.76 -12.27 11.53
C LYS A 115 12.36 -12.92 10.22
N GLU A 116 13.28 -13.00 9.26
CA GLU A 116 13.00 -13.56 7.94
C GLU A 116 12.65 -15.05 8.02
N GLU A 117 13.40 -15.83 8.81
CA GLU A 117 13.13 -17.25 9.03
C GLU A 117 11.79 -17.48 9.73
N LYS A 118 11.54 -16.78 10.85
CA LYS A 118 10.27 -16.91 11.58
C LYS A 118 9.09 -16.43 10.74
N PHE A 119 9.24 -15.35 9.97
CA PHE A 119 8.22 -14.88 9.05
C PHE A 119 7.87 -15.96 8.03
N ALA A 120 8.86 -16.53 7.34
CA ALA A 120 8.64 -17.57 6.34
C ALA A 120 7.90 -18.78 6.94
N ASN A 121 8.31 -19.24 8.13
CA ASN A 121 7.69 -20.36 8.83
C ASN A 121 6.23 -20.08 9.23
N VAL A 122 5.94 -18.89 9.77
CA VAL A 122 4.56 -18.51 10.16
C VAL A 122 3.69 -18.33 8.92
N SER A 123 4.18 -17.63 7.90
CA SER A 123 3.45 -17.43 6.64
C SER A 123 3.10 -18.75 5.98
N HIS A 124 4.08 -19.65 5.80
CA HIS A 124 3.85 -20.96 5.19
C HIS A 124 2.75 -21.74 5.92
N TYR A 125 2.87 -21.85 7.24
CA TYR A 125 1.89 -22.53 8.10
C TYR A 125 0.48 -21.93 7.97
N CYS A 126 0.37 -20.60 7.96
CA CYS A 126 -0.91 -19.92 7.84
C CYS A 126 -1.55 -20.09 6.46
N PHE A 127 -0.75 -20.10 5.39
CA PHE A 127 -1.26 -20.34 4.03
C PHE A 127 -1.71 -21.79 3.83
N GLU A 128 -1.04 -22.77 4.45
CA GLU A 128 -1.50 -24.16 4.45
C GLU A 128 -2.85 -24.31 5.16
N ALA A 129 -3.05 -23.67 6.31
CA ALA A 129 -4.32 -23.67 7.02
C ALA A 129 -5.45 -23.06 6.16
N ALA A 130 -5.19 -21.95 5.47
CA ALA A 130 -6.15 -21.34 4.56
C ALA A 130 -6.47 -22.24 3.35
N ALA A 131 -5.45 -22.90 2.78
CA ALA A 131 -5.62 -23.82 1.66
C ALA A 131 -6.47 -25.04 2.05
N CYS A 132 -6.31 -25.56 3.27
CA CYS A 132 -7.12 -26.64 3.82
C CYS A 132 -8.62 -26.29 3.78
N MET A 133 -9.00 -25.11 4.30
CA MET A 133 -10.39 -24.66 4.31
C MET A 133 -10.94 -24.47 2.89
N ARG A 134 -10.13 -23.88 1.99
CA ARG A 134 -10.50 -23.67 0.59
C ARG A 134 -10.74 -24.99 -0.16
N GLY A 135 -9.97 -26.03 0.17
CA GLY A 135 -10.10 -27.36 -0.44
C GLY A 135 -11.40 -28.07 -0.07
N MET A 136 -12.10 -27.60 0.96
CA MET A 136 -13.34 -28.24 1.41
C MET A 136 -14.56 -27.66 0.72
N ALA A 137 -15.13 -28.47 -0.17
CA ALA A 137 -16.35 -28.15 -0.91
C ALA A 137 -17.61 -28.24 -0.02
N CYS A 138 -17.73 -27.38 1.00
CA CYS A 138 -18.95 -27.21 1.78
C CYS A 138 -19.16 -25.78 2.28
N LYS A 139 -20.41 -25.40 2.59
CA LYS A 139 -20.79 -24.03 2.96
C LYS A 139 -20.11 -23.54 4.23
N GLU A 140 -20.06 -24.37 5.28
CA GLU A 140 -19.38 -24.02 6.54
C GLU A 140 -17.89 -23.76 6.29
N ALA A 141 -17.19 -24.64 5.58
CA ALA A 141 -15.78 -24.44 5.23
C ALA A 141 -15.56 -23.16 4.40
N THR A 142 -16.48 -22.86 3.48
CA THR A 142 -16.45 -21.61 2.70
C THR A 142 -16.65 -20.38 3.58
N TYR A 143 -17.57 -20.45 4.54
CA TYR A 143 -17.80 -19.38 5.51
C TYR A 143 -16.57 -19.15 6.39
N GLN A 144 -16.02 -20.21 6.98
CA GLN A 144 -14.80 -20.14 7.80
C GLN A 144 -13.60 -19.65 6.98
N TYR A 145 -13.45 -20.12 5.74
CA TYR A 145 -12.45 -19.60 4.82
C TYR A 145 -12.60 -18.10 4.61
N LYS A 146 -13.82 -17.59 4.36
CA LYS A 146 -14.08 -16.15 4.19
C LYS A 146 -13.75 -15.33 5.44
N LEU A 147 -13.87 -15.90 6.64
CA LEU A 147 -13.44 -15.24 7.86
C LEU A 147 -11.91 -15.25 8.03
N PHE A 148 -11.26 -16.36 7.67
CA PHE A 148 -9.85 -16.58 7.95
C PHE A 148 -8.91 -16.07 6.86
N TYR A 149 -9.28 -16.15 5.58
CA TYR A 149 -8.34 -16.01 4.45
C TYR A 149 -7.57 -14.69 4.46
N LYS A 150 -8.18 -13.59 4.91
CA LYS A 150 -7.52 -12.28 4.98
C LYS A 150 -6.36 -12.23 5.98
N ILE A 151 -6.35 -13.09 7.00
CA ILE A 151 -5.36 -13.10 8.08
C ILE A 151 -3.94 -13.39 7.57
N PRO A 152 -3.66 -14.51 6.87
CA PRO A 152 -2.34 -14.77 6.30
C PRO A 152 -1.90 -13.68 5.31
N HIS A 153 -2.83 -13.13 4.53
CA HIS A 153 -2.54 -12.05 3.59
C HIS A 153 -2.14 -10.77 4.33
N ASN A 154 -2.90 -10.32 5.34
CA ASN A 154 -2.55 -9.17 6.19
C ASN A 154 -1.18 -9.35 6.86
N PHE A 155 -0.91 -10.54 7.39
CA PHE A 155 0.39 -10.85 7.99
C PHE A 155 1.51 -10.76 6.95
N TYR A 156 1.31 -11.34 5.77
CA TYR A 156 2.27 -11.26 4.68
C TYR A 156 2.52 -9.81 4.25
N MET A 157 1.46 -9.00 4.13
CA MET A 157 1.57 -7.60 3.76
C MET A 157 2.42 -6.79 4.73
N ASN A 158 2.22 -6.98 6.03
CA ASN A 158 2.86 -6.15 7.06
C ASN A 158 4.32 -6.53 7.35
N TYR A 159 4.73 -7.77 7.07
CA TYR A 159 6.04 -8.28 7.49
C TYR A 159 6.91 -8.84 6.36
N SER A 160 6.40 -8.90 5.12
CA SER A 160 7.19 -9.30 3.95
C SER A 160 7.91 -8.12 3.29
N LYS A 161 8.63 -8.44 2.22
CA LYS A 161 9.25 -7.46 1.31
C LYS A 161 8.30 -6.97 0.20
N LEU A 162 7.01 -7.34 0.24
CA LEU A 162 6.03 -6.93 -0.76
C LEU A 162 5.78 -5.42 -0.79
N PRO A 163 5.64 -4.69 0.33
CA PRO A 163 5.53 -3.23 0.29
C PRO A 163 6.70 -2.55 -0.43
N SER A 164 7.94 -2.97 -0.12
CA SER A 164 9.14 -2.48 -0.79
C SER A 164 9.16 -2.82 -2.29
N CYS A 165 8.69 -4.00 -2.67
CA CYS A 165 8.51 -4.37 -4.08
C CYS A 165 7.51 -3.44 -4.79
N MET A 166 6.39 -3.13 -4.14
CA MET A 166 5.36 -2.27 -4.73
C MET A 166 5.81 -0.82 -4.87
N ILE A 167 6.55 -0.28 -3.90
CA ILE A 167 7.16 1.06 -4.03
C ILE A 167 8.01 1.14 -5.31
N LYS A 168 8.91 0.17 -5.51
CA LYS A 168 9.74 0.10 -6.73
C LYS A 168 8.91 -0.05 -7.99
N PHE A 169 7.82 -0.82 -7.93
CA PHE A 169 6.91 -0.97 -9.07
C PHE A 169 6.24 0.36 -9.41
N TYR A 170 5.76 1.11 -8.42
CA TYR A 170 5.14 2.42 -8.62
C TYR A 170 6.11 3.44 -9.20
N ASP A 171 7.36 3.44 -8.74
CA ASP A 171 8.41 4.26 -9.35
C ASP A 171 8.66 3.87 -10.80
N ALA A 172 8.75 2.56 -11.08
CA ALA A 172 8.95 2.07 -12.45
C ALA A 172 7.79 2.45 -13.39
N VAL A 173 6.55 2.44 -12.90
CA VAL A 173 5.36 2.89 -13.63
C VAL A 173 5.43 4.40 -13.88
N ARG A 174 5.74 5.20 -12.84
CA ARG A 174 5.78 6.67 -12.91
C ARG A 174 6.88 7.19 -13.82
N ASP A 175 8.06 6.57 -13.75
CA ASP A 175 9.23 6.95 -14.55
C ASP A 175 9.15 6.41 -15.98
N GLY A 176 8.11 5.63 -16.32
CA GLY A 176 7.94 5.04 -17.65
C GLY A 176 8.98 3.95 -17.98
N SER A 177 9.82 3.55 -17.03
CA SER A 177 10.95 2.61 -17.22
C SER A 177 10.57 1.22 -17.78
N LEU A 178 9.27 0.89 -17.80
CA LEU A 178 8.71 -0.33 -18.36
C LEU A 178 7.80 0.00 -19.55
N GLU A 179 8.27 0.83 -20.49
CA GLU A 179 7.49 1.39 -21.61
C GLU A 179 6.61 0.38 -22.35
N ASN A 180 7.05 -0.88 -22.50
CA ASN A 180 6.27 -1.90 -23.21
C ASN A 180 5.20 -2.59 -22.36
N CYS A 181 5.20 -2.41 -21.04
CA CYS A 181 4.32 -3.13 -20.12
C CYS A 181 3.45 -2.20 -19.29
N THR A 182 4.00 -1.12 -18.72
CA THR A 182 3.25 -0.26 -17.79
C THR A 182 2.56 0.92 -18.46
N SER A 183 3.03 1.36 -19.63
CA SER A 183 2.44 2.50 -20.35
C SER A 183 1.00 2.28 -20.80
N SER A 184 0.61 1.01 -21.00
CA SER A 184 -0.68 0.61 -21.54
C SER A 184 -1.78 0.45 -20.48
N TYR A 185 -1.44 0.56 -19.20
CA TYR A 185 -2.36 0.34 -18.09
C TYR A 185 -2.21 1.39 -17.00
N ASP A 186 -3.33 1.88 -16.49
CA ASP A 186 -3.34 2.87 -15.42
C ASP A 186 -3.25 2.22 -14.03
N PHE A 187 -2.06 1.73 -13.68
CA PHE A 187 -1.80 1.07 -12.38
C PHE A 187 -1.90 2.01 -11.18
N LEU A 188 -1.78 3.33 -11.40
CA LEU A 188 -1.81 4.36 -10.37
C LEU A 188 -3.14 5.13 -10.33
N SER A 189 -4.15 4.66 -11.07
CA SER A 189 -5.51 5.20 -11.02
C SER A 189 -6.04 5.26 -9.59
N LYS A 190 -6.68 6.39 -9.26
CA LYS A 190 -7.43 6.55 -8.01
C LYS A 190 -8.81 5.93 -8.05
N ASP A 191 -9.39 5.75 -9.24
CA ASP A 191 -10.63 5.02 -9.41
C ASP A 191 -10.39 3.51 -9.19
N PRO A 192 -11.04 2.88 -8.19
CA PRO A 192 -10.85 1.47 -7.88
C PRO A 192 -11.16 0.52 -9.05
N PHE A 193 -12.16 0.85 -9.88
CA PHE A 193 -12.53 0.03 -11.04
C PHE A 193 -11.45 0.04 -12.13
N THR A 194 -10.95 1.22 -12.46
CA THR A 194 -9.87 1.42 -13.43
C THR A 194 -8.58 0.79 -12.94
N LYS A 195 -8.25 0.95 -11.65
CA LYS A 195 -7.10 0.30 -11.01
C LYS A 195 -7.22 -1.22 -11.09
N ASN A 196 -8.36 -1.78 -10.69
CA ASN A 196 -8.62 -3.21 -10.78
C ASN A 196 -8.46 -3.74 -12.21
N ARG A 197 -8.99 -3.03 -13.21
CA ARG A 197 -8.84 -3.39 -14.62
C ARG A 197 -7.38 -3.37 -15.08
N ALA A 198 -6.62 -2.36 -14.65
CA ALA A 198 -5.20 -2.24 -14.94
C ALA A 198 -4.40 -3.41 -14.38
N TYR A 199 -4.57 -3.74 -13.09
CA TYR A 199 -3.90 -4.90 -12.49
C TYR A 199 -4.39 -6.25 -13.04
N SER A 200 -5.65 -6.37 -13.42
CA SER A 200 -6.18 -7.60 -14.04
C SER A 200 -5.56 -7.83 -15.41
N SER A 201 -5.61 -6.80 -16.27
CA SER A 201 -5.13 -6.89 -17.66
C SER A 201 -3.61 -6.90 -17.74
N GLY A 202 -2.96 -6.13 -16.85
CA GLY A 202 -1.51 -6.00 -16.72
C GLY A 202 -0.88 -7.01 -15.76
N LYS A 203 -1.56 -8.11 -15.39
CA LYS A 203 -1.05 -9.14 -14.46
C LYS A 203 0.35 -9.64 -14.83
N PHE A 204 0.59 -9.87 -16.12
CA PHE A 204 1.90 -10.29 -16.61
C PHE A 204 3.00 -9.26 -16.32
N CYS A 205 2.68 -7.96 -16.41
CA CYS A 205 3.64 -6.89 -16.14
C CYS A 205 4.10 -6.88 -14.70
N LEU A 206 3.17 -6.93 -13.74
CA LEU A 206 3.52 -6.99 -12.34
C LEU A 206 4.30 -8.26 -11.99
N LEU A 207 3.89 -9.42 -12.51
CA LEU A 207 4.58 -10.68 -12.25
C LEU A 207 5.99 -10.72 -12.86
N SER A 208 6.16 -10.18 -14.08
CA SER A 208 7.47 -10.08 -14.73
C SER A 208 8.39 -9.13 -13.97
N PHE A 209 7.86 -7.97 -13.55
CA PHE A 209 8.59 -7.04 -12.70
C PHE A 209 9.01 -7.69 -11.38
N ALA A 210 8.07 -8.34 -10.68
CA ALA A 210 8.35 -8.99 -9.41
C ALA A 210 9.40 -10.10 -9.52
N ARG A 211 9.39 -10.87 -10.62
CA ARG A 211 10.40 -11.89 -10.89
C ARG A 211 11.81 -11.30 -11.01
N GLN A 212 11.93 -10.13 -11.62
CA GLN A 212 13.22 -9.51 -11.92
C GLN A 212 13.76 -8.65 -10.78
N TYR A 213 12.89 -7.91 -10.09
CA TYR A 213 13.31 -6.83 -9.18
C TYR A 213 12.91 -7.04 -7.72
N CYS A 214 12.10 -8.07 -7.43
CA CYS A 214 11.60 -8.33 -6.08
C CYS A 214 12.17 -9.62 -5.49
N HIS A 215 11.97 -9.76 -4.17
CA HIS A 215 12.43 -10.94 -3.45
C HIS A 215 11.70 -12.21 -3.94
N PRO A 216 12.36 -13.39 -4.04
CA PRO A 216 11.72 -14.61 -4.55
C PRO A 216 10.43 -15.01 -3.84
N LEU A 217 10.35 -14.80 -2.52
CA LEU A 217 9.13 -15.05 -1.76
C LEU A 217 7.95 -14.17 -2.21
N VAL A 218 8.21 -12.94 -2.63
CA VAL A 218 7.19 -12.00 -3.13
C VAL A 218 6.69 -12.46 -4.49
N PHE A 219 7.60 -12.84 -5.40
CA PHE A 219 7.22 -13.42 -6.68
C PHE A 219 6.40 -14.70 -6.49
N GLY A 220 6.81 -15.60 -5.59
CA GLY A 220 6.06 -16.82 -5.26
C GLY A 220 4.67 -16.53 -4.69
N TYR A 221 4.55 -15.53 -3.81
CA TYR A 221 3.26 -15.08 -3.28
C TYR A 221 2.35 -14.54 -4.39
N LEU A 222 2.83 -13.59 -5.20
CA LEU A 222 2.03 -13.01 -6.27
C LEU A 222 1.66 -14.06 -7.33
N GLY A 223 2.52 -15.05 -7.59
CA GLY A 223 2.23 -16.15 -8.51
C GLY A 223 1.10 -17.06 -8.03
N ASN A 224 1.07 -17.38 -6.73
CA ASN A 224 0.11 -18.33 -6.16
C ASN A 224 -1.20 -17.68 -5.69
N TYR A 225 -1.17 -16.39 -5.35
CA TYR A 225 -2.28 -15.69 -4.68
C TYR A 225 -2.67 -14.38 -5.37
N TYR A 226 -2.37 -14.22 -6.66
CA TYR A 226 -2.61 -12.98 -7.40
C TYR A 226 -4.04 -12.45 -7.25
N ASP A 227 -5.04 -13.32 -7.39
CA ASP A 227 -6.43 -12.88 -7.46
C ASP A 227 -6.91 -12.36 -6.09
N VAL A 228 -6.40 -12.95 -5.00
CA VAL A 228 -6.64 -12.45 -3.64
C VAL A 228 -5.85 -11.17 -3.37
N PHE A 229 -4.61 -11.08 -3.85
CA PHE A 229 -3.85 -9.83 -3.81
C PHE A 229 -4.60 -8.71 -4.52
N LEU A 230 -5.12 -8.97 -5.72
CA LEU A 230 -5.87 -8.01 -6.52
C LEU A 230 -7.12 -7.54 -5.78
N GLU A 231 -7.92 -8.47 -5.24
CA GLU A 231 -9.09 -8.16 -4.42
C GLU A 231 -8.72 -7.21 -3.27
N LEU A 232 -7.68 -7.55 -2.50
CA LEU A 232 -7.28 -6.80 -1.31
C LEU A 232 -6.61 -5.46 -1.65
N ALA A 233 -5.95 -5.35 -2.80
CA ALA A 233 -5.23 -4.15 -3.23
C ALA A 233 -6.09 -3.14 -4.01
N THR A 234 -7.29 -3.52 -4.44
CA THR A 234 -8.15 -2.68 -5.30
C THR A 234 -9.56 -2.47 -4.79
N ILE A 235 -9.96 -3.12 -3.69
CA ILE A 235 -11.26 -2.89 -3.04
C ILE A 235 -11.04 -2.16 -1.71
N PRO A 236 -11.56 -0.93 -1.56
CA PRO A 236 -11.48 -0.18 -0.32
C PRO A 236 -12.08 -0.93 0.87
N SER A 237 -11.50 -0.72 2.04
CA SER A 237 -11.99 -1.31 3.28
C SER A 237 -13.20 -0.55 3.80
N GLN A 238 -14.23 -1.26 4.27
CA GLN A 238 -15.45 -0.63 4.80
C GLN A 238 -15.26 -0.01 6.19
N GLU A 239 -14.43 -0.63 7.03
CA GLU A 239 -14.14 -0.19 8.40
C GLU A 239 -12.65 -0.45 8.71
N ASN A 240 -11.92 0.59 9.12
CA ASN A 240 -10.46 0.62 9.35
C ASN A 240 -9.59 0.59 8.09
N CYS A 241 -8.29 0.85 8.29
CA CYS A 241 -7.28 0.74 7.23
C CYS A 241 -6.98 -0.72 6.95
N GLY A 242 -7.39 -1.19 5.78
CA GLY A 242 -7.01 -2.50 5.31
C GLY A 242 -5.84 -2.42 4.33
N ILE A 243 -5.75 -3.46 3.51
CA ILE A 243 -4.66 -3.64 2.57
C ILE A 243 -4.72 -2.60 1.45
N PHE A 244 -5.92 -2.24 0.99
CA PHE A 244 -6.12 -1.22 -0.05
C PHE A 244 -5.48 0.11 0.36
N GLU A 245 -5.85 0.64 1.54
CA GLU A 245 -5.35 1.91 2.04
C GLU A 245 -3.84 1.86 2.29
N THR A 246 -3.33 0.69 2.69
CA THR A 246 -1.88 0.45 2.82
C THR A 246 -1.18 0.52 1.47
N PHE A 247 -1.72 -0.08 0.41
CA PHE A 247 -1.12 0.00 -0.92
C PHE A 247 -1.20 1.39 -1.53
N GLU A 248 -2.29 2.10 -1.26
CA GLU A 248 -2.48 3.47 -1.71
C GLU A 248 -1.46 4.40 -1.05
N SER A 249 -1.21 4.26 0.26
CA SER A 249 -0.23 5.09 0.97
C SER A 249 1.21 4.85 0.51
N LEU A 250 1.54 3.64 0.05
CA LEU A 250 2.86 3.33 -0.54
C LEU A 250 3.13 4.13 -1.83
N GLU A 251 2.11 4.64 -2.52
CA GLU A 251 2.30 5.51 -3.69
C GLU A 251 2.95 6.85 -3.30
N CYS A 252 2.79 7.28 -2.05
CA CYS A 252 3.39 8.49 -1.49
C CYS A 252 4.82 8.32 -0.97
N GLN A 253 5.35 7.09 -0.97
CA GLN A 253 6.67 6.80 -0.41
C GLN A 253 7.77 7.64 -1.06
N ARG A 254 7.73 7.86 -2.38
CA ARG A 254 8.71 8.70 -3.07
C ARG A 254 8.71 10.13 -2.57
N SER A 255 7.53 10.73 -2.38
CA SER A 255 7.42 12.10 -1.85
C SER A 255 7.93 12.19 -0.41
N ILE A 256 7.66 11.16 0.41
CA ILE A 256 8.20 11.06 1.78
C ILE A 256 9.74 11.02 1.74
N GLU A 257 10.33 10.18 0.87
CA GLU A 257 11.78 10.05 0.77
C GLU A 257 12.46 11.33 0.26
N ILE A 258 11.85 12.02 -0.70
CA ILE A 258 12.30 13.34 -1.17
C ILE A 258 12.31 14.33 0.01
N PHE A 259 11.20 14.42 0.74
CA PHE A 259 11.09 15.29 1.92
C PHE A 259 12.16 14.96 2.98
N GLU A 260 12.30 13.68 3.37
CA GLU A 260 13.30 13.26 4.36
C GLU A 260 14.73 13.60 3.92
N LYS A 261 15.03 13.46 2.62
CA LYS A 261 16.33 13.80 2.07
C LYS A 261 16.58 15.31 2.10
N SER A 262 15.59 16.11 1.72
CA SER A 262 15.68 17.58 1.77
C SER A 262 15.88 18.07 3.20
N VAL A 263 15.17 17.49 4.18
CA VAL A 263 15.37 17.81 5.61
C VAL A 263 16.78 17.47 6.08
N LYS A 264 17.34 16.33 5.67
CA LYS A 264 18.73 15.97 6.00
C LYS A 264 19.73 16.92 5.37
N PHE A 265 19.49 17.35 4.13
CA PHE A 265 20.33 18.32 3.44
C PHE A 265 20.32 19.67 4.16
N LEU A 266 19.13 20.19 4.50
CA LEU A 266 18.96 21.43 5.25
C LEU A 266 19.72 21.40 6.59
N LYS A 267 19.61 20.30 7.36
CA LYS A 267 20.31 20.15 8.65
C LYS A 267 21.84 20.19 8.53
N ASN A 268 22.38 19.72 7.42
CA ASN A 268 23.83 19.65 7.18
C ASN A 268 24.36 20.84 6.38
N GLY A 269 23.48 21.68 5.85
CA GLY A 269 23.80 22.81 4.98
C GLY A 269 23.86 24.14 5.72
N ASN A 270 23.94 25.21 4.93
CA ASN A 270 24.03 26.58 5.42
C ASN A 270 22.68 27.17 5.87
N GLN A 271 21.57 26.45 5.63
CA GLN A 271 20.21 26.85 6.02
C GLN A 271 19.82 28.21 5.43
N THR A 272 20.08 28.37 4.14
CA THR A 272 19.69 29.57 3.38
C THR A 272 18.19 29.58 3.10
N GLN A 273 17.66 30.74 2.68
CA GLN A 273 16.28 30.85 2.19
C GLN A 273 15.94 29.78 1.15
N THR A 274 16.82 29.59 0.16
CA THR A 274 16.60 28.63 -0.92
C THR A 274 16.53 27.21 -0.37
N ASP A 275 17.36 26.89 0.64
CA ASP A 275 17.29 25.59 1.30
C ASP A 275 15.94 25.38 2.01
N TYR A 276 15.43 26.40 2.71
CA TYR A 276 14.10 26.32 3.34
C TYR A 276 12.98 26.20 2.31
N ALA A 277 13.04 26.95 1.21
CA ALA A 277 12.07 26.90 0.12
C ALA A 277 12.04 25.52 -0.55
N ASP A 278 13.20 24.91 -0.80
CA ASP A 278 13.32 23.58 -1.37
C ASP A 278 12.70 22.51 -0.46
N VAL A 279 12.90 22.62 0.87
CA VAL A 279 12.25 21.73 1.84
C VAL A 279 10.73 21.99 1.90
N GLY A 280 10.30 23.26 1.85
CA GLY A 280 8.89 23.64 1.78
C GLY A 280 8.19 23.00 0.58
N GLN A 281 8.80 23.10 -0.60
CA GLN A 281 8.28 22.48 -1.83
C GLN A 281 8.24 20.94 -1.74
N ALA A 282 9.29 20.32 -1.21
CA ALA A 282 9.31 18.87 -0.98
C ALA A 282 8.21 18.43 -0.01
N CYS A 283 7.90 19.27 0.98
CA CYS A 283 6.77 19.00 1.85
C CYS A 283 5.42 19.13 1.14
N ASP A 284 5.20 20.19 0.37
CA ASP A 284 3.93 20.37 -0.34
C ASP A 284 3.63 19.16 -1.24
N GLN A 285 4.64 18.60 -1.89
CA GLN A 285 4.51 17.36 -2.67
C GLN A 285 4.10 16.16 -1.81
N MET A 286 4.61 16.05 -0.59
CA MET A 286 4.24 14.99 0.35
C MET A 286 2.82 15.20 0.88
N GLN A 287 2.46 16.41 1.33
CA GLN A 287 1.13 16.75 1.83
C GLN A 287 0.07 16.59 0.73
N TYR A 288 0.38 17.03 -0.49
CA TYR A 288 -0.46 16.82 -1.66
C TYR A 288 -0.71 15.34 -1.91
N CYS A 289 0.32 14.50 -1.77
CA CYS A 289 0.13 13.06 -1.90
C CYS A 289 -0.79 12.50 -0.82
N PHE A 290 -0.60 12.91 0.44
CA PHE A 290 -1.45 12.47 1.56
C PHE A 290 -2.90 12.91 1.40
N GLY A 291 -3.13 14.15 0.95
CA GLY A 291 -4.46 14.70 0.70
C GLY A 291 -5.18 14.05 -0.49
N ASN A 292 -4.44 13.39 -1.39
CA ASN A 292 -4.99 12.68 -2.55
C ASN A 292 -5.23 11.19 -2.32
N LEU A 293 -5.01 10.70 -1.10
CA LEU A 293 -5.41 9.34 -0.75
C LEU A 293 -6.93 9.28 -0.57
N THR A 294 -7.55 8.20 -1.01
CA THR A 294 -8.97 7.91 -0.79
C THR A 294 -9.28 7.88 0.70
N ASN A 295 -8.35 7.33 1.49
CA ASN A 295 -8.39 7.38 2.95
C ASN A 295 -6.97 7.46 3.52
N SER A 296 -6.68 8.49 4.31
CA SER A 296 -5.35 8.74 4.86
C SER A 296 -5.02 7.90 6.10
N CYS A 297 -5.91 7.02 6.54
CA CYS A 297 -5.75 6.32 7.81
C CYS A 297 -4.54 5.37 7.88
N ALA A 298 -4.04 4.91 6.73
CA ALA A 298 -2.79 4.13 6.65
C ALA A 298 -1.53 4.96 6.99
N ILE A 299 -1.67 6.28 7.02
CA ILE A 299 -0.67 7.23 7.50
C ILE A 299 -1.06 7.64 8.92
N SER A 300 -0.13 7.54 9.87
CA SER A 300 -0.44 7.91 11.25
C SER A 300 -0.83 9.40 11.36
N SER A 301 -1.88 9.68 12.14
CA SER A 301 -2.33 11.05 12.39
C SER A 301 -1.22 11.91 13.01
N GLU A 302 -0.41 11.32 13.90
CA GLU A 302 0.76 11.97 14.48
C GLU A 302 1.76 12.41 13.40
N LEU A 303 2.03 11.57 12.39
CA LEU A 303 2.91 11.93 11.30
C LEU A 303 2.31 13.05 10.45
N GLN A 304 1.02 13.00 10.15
CA GLN A 304 0.33 14.04 9.38
C GLN A 304 0.41 15.41 10.08
N VAL A 305 0.12 15.46 11.39
CA VAL A 305 0.17 16.70 12.17
C VAL A 305 1.60 17.24 12.24
N LYS A 306 2.56 16.40 12.66
CA LYS A 306 3.97 16.82 12.80
C LYS A 306 4.56 17.28 11.48
N THR A 307 4.24 16.58 10.39
CA THR A 307 4.72 17.00 9.07
C THR A 307 4.07 18.32 8.68
N LYS A 308 2.76 18.49 8.83
CA LYS A 308 2.08 19.75 8.52
C LYS A 308 2.70 20.94 9.26
N GLU A 309 2.87 20.83 10.58
CA GLU A 309 3.51 21.86 11.41
C GLU A 309 4.94 22.18 10.95
N TYR A 310 5.71 21.14 10.61
CA TYR A 310 7.06 21.30 10.10
C TYR A 310 7.07 22.07 8.77
N CYS A 311 6.07 21.87 7.92
CA CYS A 311 6.02 22.48 6.60
C CYS A 311 5.58 23.93 6.66
N GLU A 312 4.63 24.25 7.52
CA GLU A 312 4.30 25.63 7.88
C GLU A 312 5.56 26.37 8.37
N LYS A 313 6.39 25.71 9.19
CA LYS A 313 7.67 26.27 9.64
C LYS A 313 8.67 26.51 8.50
N MET A 314 8.80 25.58 7.56
CA MET A 314 9.73 25.75 6.43
C MET A 314 9.26 26.87 5.50
N HIS A 315 7.96 26.97 5.23
CA HIS A 315 7.38 28.06 4.45
C HIS A 315 7.57 29.41 5.14
N PHE A 316 7.41 29.46 6.46
CA PHE A 316 7.70 30.66 7.24
C PHE A 316 9.16 31.10 7.10
N PHE A 317 10.13 30.18 7.25
CA PHE A 317 11.55 30.53 7.08
C PHE A 317 11.94 30.87 5.63
N ALA A 318 11.21 30.32 4.65
CA ALA A 318 11.37 30.68 3.24
C ALA A 318 10.72 32.03 2.88
N SER A 319 9.90 32.61 3.77
CA SER A 319 9.14 33.83 3.48
C SER A 319 10.03 35.08 3.38
N PRO A 320 9.66 36.06 2.53
CA PRO A 320 10.33 37.37 2.48
C PRO A 320 10.35 38.08 3.83
N PHE A 321 9.31 37.88 4.64
CA PHE A 321 9.22 38.40 6.00
C PHE A 321 10.38 37.92 6.88
N TRP A 322 10.62 36.60 6.93
CA TRP A 322 11.69 36.05 7.76
C TRP A 322 13.08 36.46 7.29
N GLN A 323 13.32 36.50 5.98
CA GLN A 323 14.59 36.99 5.44
C GLN A 323 14.88 38.43 5.82
N CYS A 324 13.89 39.31 5.65
CA CYS A 324 14.09 40.71 6.00
C CYS A 324 14.40 40.84 7.50
N LEU A 325 13.68 40.10 8.35
CA LEU A 325 13.92 40.12 9.79
C LEU A 325 15.34 39.63 10.16
N GLU A 326 15.77 38.50 9.58
CA GLU A 326 17.13 37.96 9.73
C GLU A 326 18.18 38.95 9.23
N GLN A 327 17.95 39.59 8.08
CA GLN A 327 18.86 40.59 7.51
C GLN A 327 19.00 41.80 8.44
N LEU A 328 17.88 42.39 8.88
CA LEU A 328 17.87 43.53 9.80
C LEU A 328 18.58 43.19 11.12
N LYS A 329 18.42 41.95 11.61
CA LYS A 329 19.09 41.44 12.80
C LYS A 329 20.61 41.28 12.56
N HIS A 330 21.01 40.62 11.49
CA HIS A 330 22.41 40.33 11.18
C HIS A 330 23.20 41.61 10.88
N GLU A 331 22.61 42.56 10.15
CA GLU A 331 23.22 43.85 9.81
C GLU A 331 23.20 44.83 10.99
N ASN A 332 22.58 44.48 12.12
CA ASN A 332 22.38 45.36 13.28
C ASN A 332 21.72 46.71 12.88
N PHE A 333 20.72 46.64 12.00
CA PHE A 333 20.07 47.83 11.44
C PHE A 333 19.53 48.77 12.54
N GLN A 334 19.83 50.06 12.40
CA GLN A 334 19.37 51.13 13.28
C GLN A 334 18.44 52.08 12.50
N PRO A 335 17.13 52.04 12.73
CA PRO A 335 16.20 52.95 12.06
C PRO A 335 16.41 54.40 12.49
N ASP A 336 16.06 55.33 11.62
CA ASP A 336 15.97 56.75 11.99
C ASP A 336 14.83 56.94 13.00
N PHE A 337 15.20 57.20 14.25
CA PHE A 337 14.25 57.40 15.35
C PHE A 337 13.35 58.62 15.20
N LEU A 338 13.73 59.63 14.40
CA LEU A 338 12.85 60.75 14.10
C LEU A 338 11.73 60.33 13.14
N LYS A 339 12.04 59.42 12.22
CA LYS A 339 11.09 58.85 11.27
C LYS A 339 10.23 57.75 11.91
N TYR A 340 10.81 56.97 12.83
CA TYR A 340 10.16 55.86 13.52
C TYR A 340 10.18 56.02 15.04
N PRO A 341 9.42 56.97 15.61
CA PRO A 341 9.42 57.23 17.05
C PRO A 341 8.99 56.01 17.89
N CYS A 342 8.12 55.15 17.35
CA CYS A 342 7.68 53.97 18.08
C CYS A 342 8.76 52.88 18.20
N PHE A 343 9.93 53.06 17.56
CA PHE A 343 11.07 52.14 17.67
C PHE A 343 12.17 52.61 18.65
N ILE A 344 12.04 53.76 19.31
CA ILE A 344 13.09 54.42 20.12
C ILE A 344 13.69 53.55 21.25
N SER A 345 13.00 52.49 21.68
CA SER A 345 13.48 51.55 22.72
C SER A 345 13.83 50.15 22.20
N HIS A 346 13.75 49.91 20.90
CA HIS A 346 13.91 48.59 20.31
C HIS A 346 15.18 48.49 19.47
N GLN A 347 15.72 47.28 19.36
CA GLN A 347 16.85 46.96 18.48
C GLN A 347 16.60 45.62 17.82
N PHE A 348 16.90 45.47 16.53
CA PHE A 348 16.59 44.23 15.81
C PHE A 348 17.33 43.00 16.33
N ASN A 349 18.54 43.19 16.86
CA ASN A 349 19.43 42.17 17.40
C ASN A 349 19.16 41.78 18.87
N ASP A 350 18.28 42.48 19.57
CA ASP A 350 17.94 42.21 20.98
C ASP A 350 16.68 41.33 21.07
N ASP A 351 16.89 40.03 21.27
CA ASP A 351 15.79 39.06 21.36
C ASP A 351 14.92 39.24 22.63
N SER A 352 15.42 39.94 23.67
CA SER A 352 14.67 40.13 24.93
C SER A 352 13.43 41.01 24.76
N GLN A 353 13.39 41.82 23.70
CA GLN A 353 12.29 42.71 23.37
C GLN A 353 11.51 42.28 22.13
N ALA A 354 11.79 41.09 21.60
CA ALA A 354 11.25 40.64 20.32
C ALA A 354 9.70 40.59 20.32
N CYS A 355 9.08 40.07 21.39
CA CYS A 355 7.62 40.07 21.55
C CYS A 355 7.04 41.50 21.49
N ARG A 356 7.52 42.41 22.35
CA ARG A 356 7.02 43.79 22.42
C ARG A 356 7.19 44.53 21.10
N ARG A 357 8.28 44.27 20.39
CA ARG A 357 8.54 44.87 19.08
C ARG A 357 7.51 44.42 18.05
N MET A 358 7.14 43.14 18.06
CA MET A 358 6.15 42.55 17.15
C MET A 358 4.70 42.70 17.63
N THR A 359 4.44 43.20 18.84
CA THR A 359 3.10 43.55 19.33
C THR A 359 2.88 45.06 19.34
N ASP A 360 3.62 45.78 20.17
CA ASP A 360 3.37 47.19 20.53
C ASP A 360 3.85 48.14 19.44
N SER A 361 4.89 47.71 18.72
CA SER A 361 5.58 48.47 17.67
C SER A 361 5.44 47.84 16.29
N ALA A 362 4.44 46.95 16.12
CA ALA A 362 4.25 46.14 14.91
C ALA A 362 4.12 46.98 13.63
N ASP A 363 3.48 48.14 13.71
CA ASP A 363 3.32 49.06 12.57
C ASP A 363 4.65 49.70 12.16
N CYS A 364 5.48 50.17 13.11
CA CYS A 364 6.82 50.68 12.75
C CYS A 364 7.70 49.57 12.18
N VAL A 365 7.64 48.35 12.73
CA VAL A 365 8.39 47.22 12.17
C VAL A 365 7.96 46.97 10.74
N LYS A 366 6.66 46.98 10.45
CA LYS A 366 6.11 46.80 9.11
C LYS A 366 6.65 47.86 8.15
N GLU A 367 6.60 49.13 8.54
CA GLU A 367 7.10 50.23 7.72
C GLU A 367 8.61 50.15 7.47
N ILE A 368 9.40 49.83 8.50
CA ILE A 368 10.85 49.63 8.39
C ILE A 368 11.16 48.50 7.42
N MET A 369 10.48 47.36 7.57
CA MET A 369 10.68 46.20 6.70
C MET A 369 10.31 46.54 5.25
N VAL A 370 9.19 47.22 5.01
CA VAL A 370 8.79 47.64 3.65
C VAL A 370 9.80 48.58 3.02
N GLU A 371 10.36 49.51 3.79
CA GLU A 371 11.38 50.43 3.27
C GLU A 371 12.69 49.71 2.95
N GLN A 372 13.14 48.80 3.82
CA GLN A 372 14.46 48.18 3.67
C GLN A 372 14.48 46.97 2.74
N CYS A 373 13.44 46.15 2.77
CA CYS A 373 13.43 44.90 2.01
C CYS A 373 12.31 44.85 0.94
N GLY A 374 11.50 45.90 0.80
CA GLY A 374 10.51 46.06 -0.26
C GLY A 374 9.09 45.63 0.11
N ARG A 375 8.16 45.80 -0.84
CA ARG A 375 6.72 45.59 -0.58
C ARG A 375 6.29 44.12 -0.53
N ASP A 376 7.11 43.19 -1.02
CA ASP A 376 6.79 41.75 -1.07
C ASP A 376 6.60 41.15 0.35
N ILE A 377 7.10 41.83 1.38
CA ILE A 377 6.90 41.46 2.80
C ILE A 377 5.44 41.65 3.25
N LEU A 378 4.68 42.50 2.56
CA LEU A 378 3.29 42.76 2.93
C LEU A 378 2.40 41.53 2.70
N ASP A 379 2.79 40.65 1.77
CA ASP A 379 2.09 39.42 1.49
C ASP A 379 2.24 38.46 2.67
N GLY A 380 1.14 38.24 3.39
CA GLY A 380 1.13 37.37 4.58
C GLY A 380 1.84 37.96 5.79
N TYR A 381 2.05 39.29 5.87
CA TYR A 381 2.70 39.94 7.02
C TYR A 381 2.02 39.61 8.35
N GLU A 382 0.69 39.74 8.41
CA GLU A 382 -0.07 39.51 9.65
C GLU A 382 0.01 38.04 10.09
N ASP A 383 -0.08 37.11 9.15
CA ASP A 383 0.02 35.67 9.42
C ASP A 383 1.43 35.29 9.87
N SER A 384 2.45 35.84 9.21
CA SER A 384 3.86 35.64 9.57
C SER A 384 4.18 36.23 10.94
N ARG A 385 3.67 37.43 11.24
CA ARG A 385 3.80 38.05 12.57
C ARG A 385 3.13 37.20 13.64
N LYS A 386 1.91 36.73 13.39
CA LYS A 386 1.18 35.87 14.32
C LYS A 386 1.94 34.57 14.58
N TYR A 387 2.40 33.90 13.53
CA TYR A 387 3.19 32.67 13.64
C TYR A 387 4.49 32.89 14.41
N LEU A 388 5.17 34.02 14.18
CA LEU A 388 6.39 34.39 14.90
C LEU A 388 6.14 34.60 16.40
N LEU A 389 5.04 35.27 16.76
CA LEU A 389 4.64 35.47 18.16
C LEU A 389 4.35 34.12 18.85
N GLU A 390 3.58 33.24 18.19
CA GLU A 390 3.31 31.89 18.68
C GLU A 390 4.60 31.07 18.86
N MET A 391 5.57 31.20 17.94
CA MET A 391 6.85 30.50 18.01
C MET A 391 7.74 30.99 19.19
N TRP A 392 7.61 32.26 19.57
CA TRP A 392 8.36 32.86 20.67
C TRP A 392 7.64 32.76 22.03
N ASP A 393 6.50 32.07 22.09
CA ASP A 393 5.64 31.99 23.27
C ASP A 393 5.25 33.39 23.81
N CYS A 394 5.03 34.33 22.88
CA CYS A 394 4.31 35.57 23.13
C CYS A 394 2.79 35.30 22.99
#